data_AF-A4XMD2-F1
#
_entry.id   AF-A4XMD2-F1
#
_cell.length_a   1.000
_cell.length_b   1.000
_cell.length_c   1.000
_cell.angle_alpha   90.00
_cell.angle_beta   90.00
_cell.angle_gamma   90.00
#
_symmetry.space_group_name_H-M   'P 1'
#
loop_
_entity.id
_entity.type
_entity.pdbx_description
1 polymer ?
#
loop_
_entity_poly.entity_id
_entity_poly.type
_entity_poly.pdbx_seq_one_letter_code
_entity_poly.pdbx_strand_id
1 'polypeptide(L)'
;MKAIVKKAKSLASTLPGKIAILLFLVVLILVLLIDIFTVTFSTSMLRQNIEDSISTSTFQSGKYFDQILERAKDLSFQLATNETLKKYINVQKTSNDDYEKLEWKKEAQKALLSIVSSNKFISSVYILINKESSLGYPTISFDNIDFNNLFKSNWVKMAFESDQGFIWCADHNQYFNDVLKEVGSDVRDYSISVVRV
;
A
#
# COMPACT_ATOMS: atom_id res chain seq x y z
N MET A 1 -2.94 -59.67 -24.64
CA MET A 1 -2.80 -58.85 -25.88
C MET A 1 -3.06 -59.66 -27.16
N LYS A 2 -2.34 -60.77 -27.44
CA LYS A 2 -2.54 -61.60 -28.66
C LYS A 2 -3.97 -62.15 -28.86
N ALA A 3 -4.65 -62.55 -27.78
CA ALA A 3 -6.02 -63.07 -27.84
C ALA A 3 -7.05 -62.00 -28.24
N ILE A 4 -6.87 -60.76 -27.77
CA ILE A 4 -7.76 -59.62 -28.08
C ILE A 4 -7.59 -59.21 -29.54
N VAL A 5 -6.35 -59.15 -30.03
CA VAL A 5 -6.04 -58.87 -31.44
C VAL A 5 -6.62 -59.95 -32.36
N LYS A 6 -6.54 -61.23 -31.97
CA LYS A 6 -7.09 -62.36 -32.75
C LYS A 6 -8.63 -62.32 -32.83
N LYS A 7 -9.30 -61.95 -31.72
CA LYS A 7 -10.77 -61.77 -31.67
C LYS A 7 -11.24 -60.56 -32.47
N ALA A 8 -10.50 -59.46 -32.42
CA ALA A 8 -10.75 -58.27 -33.25
C ALA A 8 -10.62 -58.59 -34.74
N LYS A 9 -9.63 -59.41 -35.12
CA LYS A 9 -9.43 -59.87 -36.51
C LYS A 9 -10.58 -60.75 -37.02
N SER A 10 -11.21 -61.56 -36.16
CA SER A 10 -12.36 -62.39 -36.55
C SER A 10 -13.69 -61.62 -36.57
N LEU A 11 -13.80 -60.53 -35.81
CA LEU A 11 -14.92 -59.58 -35.91
C LEU A 11 -14.81 -58.78 -37.21
N ALA A 12 -13.61 -58.35 -37.59
CA ALA A 12 -13.36 -57.59 -38.82
C ALA A 12 -13.54 -58.41 -40.11
N SER A 13 -13.69 -59.74 -40.04
CA SER A 13 -13.92 -60.60 -41.20
C SER A 13 -15.39 -60.79 -41.59
N THR A 14 -16.36 -60.46 -40.71
CA THR A 14 -17.80 -60.58 -41.00
C THR A 14 -18.41 -59.21 -41.29
N LEU A 15 -19.41 -59.15 -42.19
CA LEU A 15 -20.09 -57.91 -42.58
C LEU A 15 -20.64 -57.12 -41.36
N PRO A 16 -21.33 -57.77 -40.39
CA PRO A 16 -21.84 -57.07 -39.20
C PRO A 16 -20.73 -56.54 -38.29
N GLY A 17 -19.62 -57.27 -38.16
CA GLY A 17 -18.50 -56.86 -37.32
C GLY A 17 -17.72 -55.67 -37.89
N LYS A 18 -17.62 -55.54 -39.22
CA LYS A 18 -17.06 -54.35 -39.88
C LYS A 18 -17.91 -53.10 -39.62
N ILE A 19 -19.24 -53.22 -39.68
CA ILE A 19 -20.17 -52.11 -39.41
C ILE A 19 -20.09 -51.68 -37.94
N ALA A 20 -20.05 -52.64 -37.01
CA ALA A 20 -19.91 -52.33 -35.57
C ALA A 20 -18.59 -51.61 -35.25
N ILE A 21 -17.48 -52.02 -35.88
CA ILE A 21 -16.19 -51.33 -35.74
C ILE A 21 -16.26 -49.91 -36.29
N LEU A 22 -16.89 -49.70 -37.45
CA LEU A 22 -17.04 -48.38 -38.05
C LEU A 22 -17.87 -47.43 -37.16
N LEU A 23 -18.99 -47.90 -36.62
CA LEU A 23 -19.82 -47.13 -35.69
C LEU A 23 -19.05 -46.78 -34.41
N PHE A 24 -18.29 -47.73 -33.86
CA PHE A 24 -17.42 -47.50 -32.71
C PHE A 24 -16.34 -46.45 -33.02
N LEU A 25 -15.72 -46.52 -34.21
CA LEU A 25 -14.69 -45.57 -34.64
C LEU A 25 -15.24 -44.16 -34.80
N VAL A 26 -16.44 -44.01 -35.37
CA VAL A 26 -17.11 -42.71 -35.51
C VAL A 26 -17.39 -42.10 -34.13
N VAL A 27 -17.97 -42.89 -33.21
CA VAL A 27 -18.22 -42.42 -31.84
C VAL A 27 -16.92 -42.06 -31.12
N LEU A 28 -15.89 -42.89 -31.26
CA LEU A 28 -14.58 -42.64 -30.66
C LEU A 28 -13.95 -41.33 -31.17
N ILE A 29 -14.01 -41.07 -32.48
CA ILE A 29 -13.51 -39.82 -33.07
C ILE A 29 -14.29 -38.63 -32.52
N LEU A 30 -15.61 -38.71 -32.43
CA LEU A 30 -16.44 -37.62 -31.91
C LEU A 30 -16.11 -37.29 -30.45
N VAL A 31 -15.95 -38.31 -29.60
CA VAL A 31 -15.57 -38.13 -28.19
C VAL A 31 -14.17 -37.50 -28.08
N LEU A 32 -13.19 -38.02 -28.82
CA LEU A 32 -11.83 -37.48 -28.81
C LEU A 32 -11.77 -36.03 -29.29
N LEU A 33 -12.55 -35.67 -30.30
CA LEU A 33 -12.63 -34.29 -30.77
C LEU A 33 -13.19 -33.37 -29.69
N ILE A 34 -14.30 -33.76 -29.03
CA ILE A 34 -14.88 -33.00 -27.93
C ILE A 34 -13.85 -32.82 -26.81
N ASP A 35 -13.15 -33.89 -26.40
CA ASP A 35 -12.15 -33.82 -25.35
C ASP A 35 -11.00 -32.86 -25.70
N ILE A 36 -10.49 -32.92 -26.94
CA ILE A 36 -9.42 -32.02 -27.40
C ILE A 36 -9.91 -30.56 -27.43
N PHE A 37 -11.10 -30.30 -27.96
CA PHE A 37 -11.68 -28.95 -28.00
C PHE A 37 -11.95 -28.42 -26.60
N THR A 38 -12.47 -29.25 -25.70
CA THR A 38 -12.71 -28.87 -24.31
C THR A 38 -11.41 -28.56 -23.60
N VAL A 39 -10.39 -29.41 -23.70
CA VAL A 39 -9.09 -29.15 -23.05
C VAL A 39 -8.42 -27.89 -23.60
N THR A 40 -8.39 -27.70 -24.92
CA THR A 40 -7.77 -26.51 -25.53
C THR A 40 -8.51 -25.22 -25.20
N PHE A 41 -9.84 -25.23 -25.26
CA PHE A 41 -10.65 -24.06 -24.93
C PHE A 41 -10.66 -23.75 -23.42
N SER A 42 -10.73 -24.77 -22.57
CA SER A 42 -10.67 -24.57 -21.11
C SER A 42 -9.32 -24.06 -20.67
N THR A 43 -8.21 -24.56 -21.22
CA THR A 43 -6.86 -24.08 -20.87
C THR A 43 -6.61 -22.65 -21.32
N SER A 44 -7.05 -22.26 -22.52
CA SER A 44 -6.93 -20.87 -23.00
C SER A 44 -7.78 -19.91 -22.17
N MET A 45 -9.04 -20.26 -21.90
CA MET A 45 -9.94 -19.46 -21.06
C MET A 45 -9.44 -19.34 -19.63
N LEU A 46 -8.93 -20.43 -19.03
CA LEU A 46 -8.34 -20.38 -17.69
C LEU A 46 -7.13 -19.45 -17.64
N ARG A 47 -6.23 -19.56 -18.61
CA ARG A 47 -5.05 -18.71 -18.68
C ARG A 47 -5.44 -17.23 -18.82
N GLN A 48 -6.35 -16.92 -19.73
CA GLN A 48 -6.84 -15.56 -19.94
C GLN A 48 -7.50 -15.01 -18.67
N ASN A 49 -8.38 -15.78 -18.03
CA ASN A 49 -9.03 -15.36 -16.79
C ASN A 49 -8.03 -15.13 -15.66
N ILE A 50 -6.97 -15.94 -15.56
CA ILE A 50 -5.90 -15.75 -14.56
C ILE A 50 -5.11 -14.48 -14.87
N GLU A 51 -4.69 -14.27 -16.13
CA GLU A 51 -3.97 -13.07 -16.55
C GLU A 51 -4.80 -11.80 -16.29
N ASP A 52 -6.08 -11.82 -16.66
CA ASP A 52 -7.03 -10.71 -16.42
C ASP A 52 -7.27 -10.49 -14.93
N SER A 53 -7.39 -11.56 -14.14
CA SER A 53 -7.59 -11.47 -12.68
C SER A 53 -6.36 -10.90 -11.98
N ILE A 54 -5.16 -11.33 -12.35
CA ILE A 54 -3.90 -10.82 -11.79
C ILE A 54 -3.70 -9.35 -12.18
N SER A 55 -3.91 -9.01 -13.45
CA SER A 55 -3.80 -7.65 -13.95
C SER A 55 -4.79 -6.72 -13.23
N THR A 56 -6.05 -7.14 -13.16
CA THR A 56 -7.11 -6.39 -12.50
C THR A 56 -6.84 -6.23 -11.01
N SER A 57 -6.43 -7.31 -10.32
CA SER A 57 -6.11 -7.26 -8.89
C SER A 57 -4.92 -6.34 -8.62
N THR A 58 -3.86 -6.43 -9.41
CA THR A 58 -2.67 -5.55 -9.28
C THR A 58 -3.05 -4.10 -9.51
N PHE A 59 -3.83 -3.82 -10.56
CA PHE A 59 -4.30 -2.47 -10.87
C PHE A 59 -5.21 -1.90 -9.78
N GLN A 60 -6.12 -2.72 -9.23
CA GLN A 60 -6.98 -2.31 -8.13
C GLN A 60 -6.17 -2.07 -6.84
N SER A 61 -5.17 -2.90 -6.54
CA SER A 61 -4.25 -2.67 -5.43
C SER A 61 -3.45 -1.38 -5.62
N GLY A 62 -2.96 -1.10 -6.84
CA GLY A 62 -2.29 0.15 -7.18
C GLY A 62 -3.17 1.37 -6.89
N LYS A 63 -4.41 1.37 -7.38
CA LYS A 63 -5.39 2.42 -7.08
C LYS A 63 -5.65 2.62 -5.60
N TYR A 64 -5.69 1.52 -4.84
CA TYR A 64 -5.88 1.60 -3.39
C TYR A 64 -4.67 2.24 -2.70
N PHE A 65 -3.44 1.92 -3.12
CA PHE A 65 -2.24 2.61 -2.63
C PHE A 65 -2.23 4.08 -3.02
N ASP A 66 -2.59 4.41 -4.27
CA ASP A 66 -2.69 5.80 -4.73
C ASP A 66 -3.66 6.60 -3.86
N GLN A 67 -4.81 6.03 -3.51
CA GLN A 67 -5.78 6.66 -2.61
C GLN A 67 -5.23 6.89 -1.20
N ILE A 68 -4.47 5.93 -0.64
CA ILE A 68 -3.83 6.09 0.67
C ILE A 68 -2.79 7.21 0.63
N LEU A 69 -1.94 7.23 -0.40
CA LEU A 69 -0.91 8.26 -0.59
C LEU A 69 -1.54 9.64 -0.81
N GLU A 70 -2.56 9.73 -1.65
CA GLU A 70 -3.31 10.97 -1.86
C GLU A 70 -3.93 11.46 -0.55
N ARG A 71 -4.52 10.57 0.25
CA ARG A 71 -5.08 10.93 1.55
C ARG A 71 -4.01 11.44 2.52
N ALA A 72 -2.81 10.86 2.54
CA ALA A 72 -1.71 11.33 3.37
C ALA A 72 -1.22 12.72 2.91
N LYS A 73 -1.09 12.93 1.60
CA LYS A 73 -0.76 14.23 1.00
C LYS A 73 -1.80 15.30 1.38
N ASP A 74 -3.08 14.99 1.25
CA ASP A 74 -4.17 15.92 1.60
C ASP A 74 -4.19 16.22 3.09
N LEU A 75 -3.92 15.23 3.94
CA LEU A 75 -3.80 15.43 5.38
C LEU A 75 -2.64 16.38 5.71
N SER A 76 -1.48 16.20 5.08
CA SER A 76 -0.33 17.09 5.24
C SER A 76 -0.69 18.54 4.87
N PHE A 77 -1.46 18.72 3.80
CA PHE A 77 -1.91 20.02 3.35
C PHE A 77 -2.91 20.64 4.33
N GLN A 78 -3.91 19.87 4.77
CA GLN A 78 -4.89 20.31 5.78
C GLN A 78 -4.21 20.77 7.08
N LEU A 79 -3.18 20.05 7.53
CA LEU A 79 -2.39 20.41 8.70
C LEU A 79 -1.62 21.71 8.46
N ALA A 80 -0.89 21.82 7.34
CA ALA A 80 -0.13 23.02 7.00
C ALA A 80 -1.02 24.27 6.84
N THR A 81 -2.24 24.10 6.34
CA THR A 81 -3.18 25.20 6.15
C THR A 81 -4.09 25.47 7.35
N ASN A 82 -4.00 24.68 8.42
CA ASN A 82 -4.87 24.84 9.58
C ASN A 82 -4.52 26.12 10.36
N GLU A 83 -5.50 27.01 10.53
CA GLU A 83 -5.29 28.31 11.19
C GLU A 83 -4.90 28.19 12.67
N THR A 84 -5.42 27.20 13.40
CA THR A 84 -5.03 26.95 14.79
C THR A 84 -3.57 26.53 14.89
N LEU A 85 -3.11 25.66 13.99
CA LEU A 85 -1.70 25.22 13.94
C LEU A 85 -0.78 26.37 13.52
N LYS A 86 -1.15 27.16 12.51
CA LYS A 86 -0.38 28.36 12.12
C LYS A 86 -0.27 29.37 13.25
N LYS A 87 -1.39 29.65 13.92
CA LYS A 87 -1.43 30.58 15.04
C LYS A 87 -0.57 30.09 16.20
N TYR A 88 -0.62 28.80 16.52
CA TYR A 88 0.29 28.20 17.50
C TYR A 88 1.76 28.40 17.13
N ILE A 89 2.17 28.07 15.90
CA ILE A 89 3.55 28.25 15.43
C ILE A 89 3.97 29.73 15.56
N ASN A 90 3.07 30.66 15.25
CA ASN A 90 3.33 32.09 15.39
C ASN A 90 3.50 32.50 16.87
N VAL A 91 2.58 32.10 17.75
CA VAL A 91 2.65 32.40 19.19
C VAL A 91 3.93 31.85 19.83
N GLN A 92 4.36 30.65 19.44
CA GLN A 92 5.62 30.06 19.91
C GLN A 92 6.84 30.89 19.51
N LYS A 93 6.78 31.60 18.38
CA LYS A 93 7.86 32.45 17.87
C LYS A 93 7.83 33.87 18.45
N THR A 94 6.65 34.45 18.66
CA THR A 94 6.50 35.89 18.93
C THR A 94 6.10 36.25 20.35
N SER A 95 5.41 35.36 21.06
CA SER A 95 4.95 35.65 22.42
C SER A 95 6.05 35.43 23.44
N ASN A 96 6.09 36.27 24.46
CA ASN A 96 6.91 36.08 25.66
C ASN A 96 6.09 35.56 26.85
N ASP A 97 4.77 35.36 26.66
CA ASP A 97 3.90 34.84 27.70
C ASP A 97 3.85 33.31 27.62
N ASP A 98 4.41 32.66 28.65
CA ASP A 98 4.44 31.21 28.76
C ASP A 98 3.04 30.60 28.95
N TYR A 99 2.11 31.35 29.56
CA TYR A 99 0.72 30.90 29.71
C TYR A 99 0.03 30.85 28.35
N GLU A 100 0.15 31.92 27.56
CA GLU A 100 -0.39 31.97 26.19
C GLU A 100 0.21 30.86 25.33
N LYS A 101 1.53 30.63 25.40
CA LYS A 101 2.20 29.53 24.70
C LYS A 101 1.62 28.17 25.06
N LEU A 102 1.40 27.91 26.35
CA LEU A 102 0.84 26.65 26.83
C LEU A 102 -0.61 26.46 26.38
N GLU A 103 -1.42 27.52 26.42
CA GLU A 103 -2.80 27.50 25.95
C GLU A 103 -2.86 27.14 24.46
N TRP A 104 -2.09 27.84 23.62
CA TRP A 104 -2.04 27.53 22.19
C TRP A 104 -1.44 26.16 21.90
N LYS A 105 -0.52 25.64 22.73
CA LYS A 105 -0.01 24.26 22.60
C LYS A 105 -1.13 23.24 22.78
N LYS A 106 -1.99 23.44 23.78
CA LYS A 106 -3.14 22.55 24.03
C LYS A 106 -4.15 22.61 22.88
N GLU A 107 -4.48 23.80 22.40
CA GLU A 107 -5.41 23.97 21.27
C GLU A 107 -4.86 23.39 19.97
N ALA A 108 -3.57 23.57 19.69
CA ALA A 108 -2.91 22.96 18.55
C ALA A 108 -2.88 21.44 18.63
N GLN A 109 -2.59 20.87 19.81
CA GLN A 109 -2.61 19.41 20.00
C GLN A 109 -4.02 18.84 19.78
N LYS A 110 -5.07 19.53 20.27
CA LYS A 110 -6.47 19.14 20.00
C LYS A 110 -6.80 19.19 18.51
N ALA A 111 -6.38 20.26 17.81
CA ALA A 111 -6.58 20.39 16.37
C ALA A 111 -5.87 19.27 15.60
N LEU A 112 -4.60 18.98 15.94
CA LEU A 112 -3.83 17.87 15.38
C LEU A 112 -4.58 16.54 15.56
N LEU A 113 -5.00 16.23 16.80
CA LEU A 113 -5.73 15.00 17.11
C LEU A 113 -7.07 14.92 16.34
N SER A 114 -7.81 16.02 16.24
CA SER A 114 -9.07 16.06 15.49
C SER A 114 -8.86 15.76 14.01
N ILE A 115 -7.73 16.19 13.43
CA ILE A 115 -7.41 15.97 12.03
C ILE A 115 -6.96 14.52 11.80
N VAL A 116 -6.14 13.96 12.69
CA VAL A 116 -5.46 12.67 12.49
C VAL A 116 -6.27 11.46 12.99
N SER A 117 -7.07 11.61 14.05
CA SER A 117 -7.75 10.48 14.74
C SER A 117 -8.71 9.65 13.88
N SER A 118 -9.21 10.22 12.78
CA SER A 118 -10.12 9.51 11.86
C SER A 118 -9.40 8.59 10.87
N ASN A 119 -8.07 8.63 10.80
CA ASN A 119 -7.32 8.04 9.69
C ASN A 119 -6.48 6.83 10.11
N LYS A 120 -7.04 5.62 9.95
CA LYS A 120 -6.41 4.35 10.39
C LYS A 120 -5.09 4.02 9.70
N PHE A 121 -4.88 4.54 8.49
CA PHE A 121 -3.68 4.29 7.67
C PHE A 121 -2.48 5.15 8.04
N ILE A 122 -2.69 6.17 8.88
CA ILE A 122 -1.61 7.04 9.33
C ILE A 122 -1.03 6.46 10.61
N SER A 123 0.24 6.03 10.56
CA SER A 123 0.95 5.59 11.76
C SER A 123 1.10 6.75 12.75
N SER A 124 1.66 7.86 12.26
CA SER A 124 2.03 9.00 13.06
C SER A 124 2.04 10.30 12.25
N VAL A 125 1.93 11.42 12.95
CA VAL A 125 2.07 12.78 12.40
C VAL A 125 2.86 13.62 13.38
N TYR A 126 3.88 14.32 12.88
CA TYR A 126 4.75 15.17 13.69
C TYR A 126 4.92 16.55 13.07
N ILE A 127 4.82 17.58 13.91
CA ILE A 127 5.14 18.97 13.58
C ILE A 127 6.44 19.28 14.33
N LEU A 128 7.54 19.39 13.59
CA LEU A 128 8.89 19.51 14.14
C LEU A 128 9.34 20.97 14.10
N ILE A 129 9.53 21.56 15.28
CA ILE A 129 9.94 22.97 15.44
C ILE A 129 11.20 23.04 16.30
N ASN A 130 11.08 22.57 17.54
CA ASN A 130 12.15 22.44 18.53
C ASN A 130 11.68 21.49 19.64
N LYS A 131 12.49 21.27 20.68
CA LYS A 131 12.18 20.35 21.77
C LYS A 131 10.88 20.68 22.52
N GLU A 132 10.57 21.96 22.71
CA GLU A 132 9.45 22.42 23.55
C GLU A 132 8.18 22.68 22.74
N SER A 133 8.33 23.08 21.47
CA SER A 133 7.24 23.51 20.59
C SER A 133 6.82 22.46 19.56
N SER A 134 7.47 21.30 19.52
CA SER A 134 7.04 20.22 18.60
C SER A 134 5.77 19.53 19.12
N LEU A 135 4.96 19.06 18.18
CA LEU A 135 3.69 18.35 18.43
C LEU A 135 3.68 17.02 17.68
N GLY A 136 2.93 16.06 18.21
CA GLY A 136 2.93 14.71 17.67
C GLY A 136 1.67 13.92 17.95
N TYR A 137 1.39 12.98 17.05
CA TYR A 137 0.50 11.84 17.25
C TYR A 137 1.21 10.57 16.77
N PRO A 138 1.35 9.52 17.58
CA PRO A 138 1.12 9.53 19.03
C PRO A 138 2.02 10.57 19.71
N THR A 139 1.60 11.03 20.89
CA THR A 139 2.38 12.01 21.66
C THR A 139 3.66 11.35 22.16
N ILE A 140 4.80 11.99 21.90
CA ILE A 140 6.14 11.54 22.30
C ILE A 140 6.89 12.67 23.01
N SER A 141 7.95 12.34 23.76
CA SER A 141 8.93 13.35 24.18
C SER A 141 9.87 13.67 23.01
N PHE A 142 10.17 14.96 22.84
CA PHE A 142 11.14 15.45 21.86
C PHE A 142 12.49 15.83 22.50
N ASP A 143 12.68 15.54 23.79
CA ASP A 143 13.86 15.99 24.55
C ASP A 143 15.16 15.36 24.03
N ASN A 144 15.07 14.10 23.58
CA ASN A 144 16.17 13.30 23.06
C ASN A 144 16.48 13.58 21.58
N ILE A 145 15.66 14.39 20.89
CA ILE A 145 15.90 14.74 19.49
C ILE A 145 16.88 15.93 19.42
N ASP A 146 17.98 15.73 18.71
CA ASP A 146 18.89 16.82 18.36
C ASP A 146 18.37 17.56 17.12
N PHE A 147 17.60 18.61 17.36
CA PHE A 147 17.02 19.44 16.28
C PHE A 147 18.08 20.11 15.39
N ASN A 148 19.29 20.38 15.91
CA ASN A 148 20.35 21.00 15.10
C ASN A 148 20.86 20.04 14.02
N ASN A 149 20.94 18.76 14.36
CA ASN A 149 21.35 17.71 13.43
C ASN A 149 20.17 17.22 12.57
N LEU A 150 18.98 17.12 13.15
CA LEU A 150 17.72 16.82 12.45
C LEU A 150 17.51 17.75 11.26
N PHE A 151 17.58 19.06 11.46
CA PHE A 151 17.35 20.04 10.39
C PHE A 151 18.45 20.07 9.32
N LYS A 152 19.58 19.39 9.56
CA LYS A 152 20.66 19.19 8.57
C LYS A 152 20.58 17.84 7.86
N SER A 153 19.63 16.99 8.22
CA SER A 153 19.44 15.70 7.59
C SER A 153 19.06 15.87 6.10
N ASN A 154 19.39 14.86 5.30
CA ASN A 154 19.15 14.90 3.86
C ASN A 154 17.66 15.04 3.53
N TRP A 155 16.78 14.35 4.26
CA TRP A 155 15.33 14.40 3.99
C TRP A 155 14.75 15.78 4.32
N VAL A 156 15.23 16.46 5.36
CA VAL A 156 14.83 17.85 5.64
C VAL A 156 15.30 18.76 4.51
N LYS A 157 16.58 18.66 4.12
CA LYS A 157 17.13 19.48 3.04
C LYS A 157 16.33 19.32 1.74
N MET A 158 16.04 18.07 1.37
CA MET A 158 15.21 17.77 0.19
C MET A 158 13.80 18.35 0.29
N ALA A 159 13.21 18.38 1.48
CA ALA A 159 11.88 18.96 1.68
C ALA A 159 11.88 20.48 1.50
N PHE A 160 12.90 21.19 2.01
CA PHE A 160 13.07 22.64 1.82
C PHE A 160 13.40 23.02 0.37
N GLU A 161 14.12 22.16 -0.36
CA GLU A 161 14.52 22.38 -1.76
C GLU A 161 13.45 21.93 -2.77
N SER A 162 12.34 21.35 -2.31
CA SER A 162 11.29 20.83 -3.20
C SER A 162 10.41 21.93 -3.76
N ASP A 163 10.39 22.06 -5.09
CA ASP A 163 9.48 22.96 -5.81
C ASP A 163 7.99 22.63 -5.59
N GLN A 164 7.68 21.39 -5.21
CA GLN A 164 6.30 20.95 -4.96
C GLN A 164 5.81 21.30 -3.54
N GLY A 165 6.70 21.81 -2.67
CA GLY A 165 6.40 22.10 -1.27
C GLY A 165 6.14 20.86 -0.42
N PHE A 166 6.47 19.66 -0.90
CA PHE A 166 6.52 18.43 -0.12
C PHE A 166 7.42 17.40 -0.80
N ILE A 167 7.81 16.36 -0.07
CA ILE A 167 8.49 15.17 -0.59
C ILE A 167 7.87 13.90 -0.03
N TRP A 168 8.01 12.81 -0.76
CA TRP A 168 7.81 11.46 -0.23
C TRP A 168 9.13 10.95 0.33
N CYS A 169 9.12 10.47 1.56
CA CYS A 169 10.32 9.98 2.24
C CYS A 169 10.06 8.60 2.83
N ALA A 170 10.85 7.60 2.43
CA ALA A 170 10.74 6.25 2.96
C ALA A 170 11.25 6.14 4.40
N ASP A 171 12.22 6.97 4.78
CA ASP A 171 12.94 6.80 6.03
C ASP A 171 13.49 8.11 6.61
N HIS A 172 13.38 8.24 7.93
CA HIS A 172 13.82 9.36 8.75
C HIS A 172 14.76 8.87 9.87
N ASN A 173 15.45 7.74 9.68
CA ASN A 173 16.33 7.12 10.68
C ASN A 173 17.31 8.13 11.28
N GLN A 174 17.98 8.91 10.42
CA GLN A 174 18.95 9.90 10.87
C GLN A 174 18.31 11.00 11.75
N TYR A 175 18.65 10.97 13.05
CA TYR A 175 18.24 11.93 14.08
C TYR A 175 16.74 11.96 14.43
N PHE A 176 15.94 11.05 13.89
CA PHE A 176 14.51 10.95 14.23
C PHE A 176 14.09 9.51 14.55
N ASN A 177 13.85 8.62 13.57
CA ASN A 177 13.28 7.30 13.86
C ASN A 177 14.18 6.47 14.79
N ASP A 178 15.49 6.54 14.63
CA ASP A 178 16.41 5.77 15.47
C ASP A 178 16.31 6.22 16.94
N VAL A 179 16.22 7.54 17.16
CA VAL A 179 15.99 8.12 18.49
C VAL A 179 14.64 7.65 19.05
N LEU A 180 13.59 7.65 18.23
CA LEU A 180 12.26 7.20 18.63
C LEU A 180 12.21 5.70 18.99
N LYS A 181 13.02 4.87 18.33
CA LYS A 181 13.16 3.45 18.66
C LYS A 181 13.95 3.23 19.94
N GLU A 182 15.05 3.96 20.13
CA GLU A 182 15.88 3.89 21.34
C GLU A 182 15.12 4.26 22.60
N VAL A 183 14.22 5.24 22.52
CA VAL A 183 13.40 5.68 23.67
C VAL A 183 12.13 4.85 23.85
N GLY A 184 11.93 3.79 23.06
CA GLY A 184 10.80 2.88 23.16
C GLY A 184 9.45 3.53 22.85
N SER A 185 9.38 4.42 21.88
CA SER A 185 8.11 5.06 21.50
C SER A 185 7.13 4.06 20.85
N ASP A 186 5.84 4.19 21.16
CA ASP A 186 4.75 3.36 20.59
C ASP A 186 4.39 3.73 19.13
N VAL A 187 5.34 4.29 18.38
CA VAL A 187 5.11 4.66 16.97
C VAL A 187 5.07 3.39 16.14
N ARG A 188 3.95 3.18 15.43
CA ARG A 188 3.83 2.01 14.54
C ARG A 188 4.81 2.15 13.38
N ASP A 189 5.32 1.04 12.90
CA ASP A 189 6.11 1.03 11.68
C ASP A 189 5.31 1.62 10.50
N TYR A 190 6.02 2.29 9.61
CA TYR A 190 5.46 2.87 8.39
C TYR A 190 6.39 2.61 7.22
N SER A 191 5.83 2.54 6.01
CA SER A 191 6.61 2.29 4.79
C SER A 191 7.04 3.57 4.08
N ILE A 192 6.27 4.66 4.25
CA ILE A 192 6.52 5.95 3.61
C ILE A 192 5.86 7.08 4.41
N SER A 193 6.45 8.27 4.35
CA SER A 193 5.88 9.50 4.89
C SER A 193 5.78 10.58 3.80
N VAL A 194 4.91 11.55 4.04
CA VAL A 194 4.95 12.84 3.36
C VAL A 194 5.57 13.86 4.30
N VAL A 195 6.62 14.54 3.83
CA VAL A 195 7.27 15.64 4.55
C VAL A 195 6.94 16.94 3.83
N ARG A 196 6.43 17.92 4.58
CA ARG A 196 6.03 19.23 4.09
C ARG A 196 6.68 20.31 4.96
N VAL A 197 7.11 21.38 4.32
CA VAL A 197 7.73 22.56 4.93
C VAL A 197 6.83 23.77 4.72
#